data_AF-A0A7X1PMT9-F1
#
_entry.id   AF-A0A7X1PMT9-F1
#
_cell.length_a   1.000
_cell.length_b   1.000
_cell.length_c   1.000
_cell.angle_alpha   90.00
_cell.angle_beta   90.00
_cell.angle_gamma   90.00
#
_symmetry.space_group_name_H-M   'P 1'
#
loop_
_entity.id
_entity.type
_entity.pdbx_description
1 polymer ?
#
loop_
_entity_poly.entity_id
_entity_poly.type
_entity_poly.pdbx_seq_one_letter_code
_entity_poly.pdbx_strand_id
1 'polypeptide(L)'
;MKPTFWMLCVVLFAGHELDAVAQAEWRLLYGLRDLEPALAQQLFIALHVPLGVALMALAGHPRARLRRTTRQALAGFAVIHAGLHYRLQEHPLYLFDSLLSQGLIHAWAAAGLGYLLLDLGTRHPRFANAHRP
;
A
#
# COMPACT_ATOMS: atom_id res chain seq x y z
N MET A 1 -11.81 10.27 -11.53
CA MET A 1 -10.98 10.43 -10.30
C MET A 1 -10.66 9.11 -9.61
N LYS A 2 -11.66 8.27 -9.25
CA LYS A 2 -11.41 6.99 -8.55
C LYS A 2 -10.39 6.05 -9.24
N PRO A 3 -10.39 5.87 -10.58
CA PRO A 3 -9.36 5.05 -11.25
C PRO A 3 -7.95 5.64 -11.11
N THR A 4 -7.83 6.97 -11.13
CA THR A 4 -6.56 7.68 -10.95
C THR A 4 -5.99 7.46 -9.55
N PHE A 5 -6.80 7.61 -8.50
CA PHE A 5 -6.39 7.33 -7.12
C PHE A 5 -5.99 5.86 -6.92
N TRP A 6 -6.70 4.93 -7.57
CA TRP A 6 -6.30 3.52 -7.57
C TRP A 6 -4.92 3.31 -8.22
N MET A 7 -4.69 3.91 -9.39
CA MET A 7 -3.40 3.79 -10.09
C MET A 7 -2.27 4.40 -9.27
N LEU A 8 -2.47 5.58 -8.69
CA LEU A 8 -1.53 6.21 -7.76
C LEU A 8 -1.24 5.31 -6.56
N CYS A 9 -2.28 4.71 -5.96
CA CYS A 9 -2.13 3.79 -4.84
C CYS A 9 -1.25 2.58 -5.19
N VAL A 10 -1.35 2.05 -6.40
CA VAL A 10 -0.52 0.90 -6.85
C VAL A 10 0.92 1.32 -7.15
N VAL A 11 1.12 2.44 -7.84
CA VAL A 11 2.46 2.90 -8.21
C VAL A 11 3.23 3.40 -6.99
N LEU A 12 2.58 4.10 -6.07
CA LEU A 12 3.19 4.55 -4.82
C LEU A 12 3.49 3.39 -3.88
N PHE A 13 2.65 2.34 -3.85
CA PHE A 13 3.00 1.07 -3.20
C PHE A 13 4.30 0.51 -3.76
N ALA A 14 4.40 0.32 -5.08
CA ALA A 14 5.62 -0.19 -5.70
C ALA A 14 6.85 0.69 -5.44
N GLY A 15 6.68 2.02 -5.45
CA GLY A 15 7.75 2.96 -5.11
C GLY A 15 8.19 2.84 -3.65
N HIS A 16 7.25 2.73 -2.71
CA HIS A 16 7.54 2.46 -1.29
C HIS A 16 8.29 1.14 -1.13
N GLU A 17 7.89 0.07 -1.81
CA GLU A 17 8.58 -1.23 -1.73
C GLU A 17 10.03 -1.16 -2.22
N LEU A 18 10.33 -0.33 -3.23
CA LEU A 18 11.71 -0.10 -3.68
C LEU A 18 12.53 0.65 -2.62
N ASP A 19 11.94 1.68 -2.01
CA ASP A 19 12.58 2.41 -0.92
C ASP A 19 12.75 1.54 0.33
N ALA A 20 11.79 0.66 0.62
CA ALA A 20 11.86 -0.33 1.70
C ALA A 20 13.06 -1.27 1.56
N VAL A 21 13.38 -1.67 0.33
CA VAL A 21 14.60 -2.44 0.06
C VAL A 21 15.85 -1.60 0.31
N ALA A 22 15.85 -0.33 -0.11
CA ALA A 22 16.98 0.57 0.10
C ALA A 22 17.23 0.89 1.59
N GLN A 23 16.16 1.02 2.37
CA GLN A 23 16.19 1.34 3.80
C GLN A 23 16.17 0.11 4.72
N ALA A 24 16.38 -1.09 4.16
CA ALA A 24 16.45 -2.34 4.91
C ALA A 24 15.25 -2.59 5.85
N GLU A 25 14.02 -2.34 5.39
CA GLU A 25 12.78 -2.47 6.19
C GLU A 25 12.61 -3.87 6.79
N TRP A 26 13.19 -4.90 6.17
CA TRP A 26 13.20 -6.27 6.72
C TRP A 26 13.79 -6.39 8.13
N ARG A 27 14.62 -5.43 8.55
CA ARG A 27 15.17 -5.36 9.92
C ARG A 27 14.11 -5.00 10.97
N LEU A 28 13.00 -4.40 10.55
CA LEU A 28 11.85 -4.08 11.39
C LEU A 28 10.80 -5.20 11.40
N LEU A 29 10.85 -6.13 10.44
CA LEU A 29 9.88 -7.21 10.31
C LEU A 29 10.19 -8.38 11.25
N TYR A 30 9.19 -8.75 12.06
CA TYR A 30 9.22 -9.97 12.85
C TYR A 30 9.41 -11.19 11.94
N GLY A 31 10.48 -11.96 12.19
CA GLY A 31 10.84 -13.16 11.42
C GLY A 31 12.00 -12.96 10.43
N LEU A 32 12.15 -11.78 9.83
CA LEU A 32 13.27 -11.46 8.94
C LEU A 32 14.43 -10.79 9.68
N ARG A 33 14.14 -10.06 10.76
CA ARG A 33 15.13 -9.30 11.54
C ARG A 33 16.25 -10.16 12.17
N ASP A 34 15.98 -11.42 12.44
CA ASP A 34 16.90 -12.34 13.14
C ASP A 34 17.73 -13.19 12.16
N LEU A 35 17.51 -13.02 10.85
CA LEU A 35 18.26 -13.72 9.80
C LEU A 35 19.56 -12.97 9.46
N GLU A 36 20.47 -13.69 8.78
CA GLU A 36 21.65 -13.07 8.19
C GLU A 36 21.22 -11.97 7.18
N PRO A 37 21.85 -10.78 7.19
CA PRO A 37 21.38 -9.62 6.43
C PRO A 37 21.17 -9.87 4.92
N ALA A 38 22.09 -10.58 4.26
CA ALA A 38 21.98 -10.86 2.83
C ALA A 38 20.83 -11.83 2.54
N LEU A 39 20.66 -12.87 3.37
CA LEU A 39 19.52 -13.79 3.28
C LEU A 39 18.18 -13.06 3.53
N ALA A 40 18.12 -12.20 4.55
CA ALA A 40 16.91 -11.45 4.88
C ALA A 40 16.48 -10.53 3.71
N GLN A 41 17.43 -9.82 3.10
CA GLN A 41 17.18 -8.98 1.92
C GLN A 41 16.65 -9.81 0.74
N GLN A 42 17.30 -10.93 0.43
CA GLN A 42 16.89 -11.80 -0.68
C GLN A 42 15.47 -12.35 -0.46
N LEU A 43 15.17 -12.83 0.74
CA LEU A 43 13.83 -13.34 1.08
C LEU A 43 12.79 -12.23 1.06
N PHE A 44 13.11 -11.03 1.56
CA PHE A 44 12.22 -9.88 1.48
C PHE A 44 11.84 -9.63 0.02
N ILE A 45 12.81 -9.44 -0.87
CA ILE A 45 12.53 -9.20 -2.31
C ILE A 45 11.75 -10.37 -2.93
N ALA A 46 12.20 -11.60 -2.69
CA ALA A 46 11.60 -12.80 -3.29
C ALA A 46 10.14 -13.02 -2.87
N LEU A 47 9.77 -12.67 -1.63
CA LEU A 47 8.39 -12.78 -1.13
C LEU A 47 7.47 -11.67 -1.67
N HIS A 48 8.00 -10.48 -1.98
CA HIS A 48 7.21 -9.39 -2.55
C HIS A 48 6.78 -9.65 -3.99
N VAL A 49 7.54 -10.42 -4.77
CA VAL A 49 7.17 -10.79 -6.16
C VAL A 49 5.85 -11.57 -6.23
N PRO A 50 5.68 -12.74 -5.58
CA PRO A 50 4.41 -13.48 -5.61
C PRO A 50 3.28 -12.71 -4.92
N LEU A 51 3.58 -11.92 -3.87
CA LEU A 51 2.61 -11.02 -3.25
C LEU A 51 2.06 -10.01 -4.25
N GLY A 52 2.94 -9.35 -5.02
CA GLY A 52 2.57 -8.40 -6.06
C GLY A 52 1.71 -9.04 -7.14
N VAL A 53 2.09 -10.25 -7.61
CA VAL A 53 1.30 -11.00 -8.60
C VAL A 53 -0.09 -11.34 -8.06
N ALA A 54 -0.19 -11.89 -6.85
CA ALA A 54 -1.45 -12.24 -6.23
C ALA A 54 -2.34 -11.00 -6.05
N LEU A 55 -1.76 -9.90 -5.59
CA LEU A 55 -2.48 -8.66 -5.35
C LEU A 55 -3.00 -8.04 -6.65
N MET A 56 -2.20 -8.02 -7.72
CA MET A 56 -2.66 -7.57 -9.05
C MET A 56 -3.73 -8.48 -9.64
N ALA A 57 -3.56 -9.80 -9.55
CA ALA A 57 -4.55 -10.76 -10.04
C ALA A 57 -5.90 -10.61 -9.32
N LEU A 58 -5.88 -10.47 -7.99
CA LEU A 58 -7.09 -10.28 -7.18
C LEU A 58 -7.71 -8.90 -7.42
N ALA A 59 -6.91 -7.84 -7.55
CA ALA A 59 -7.39 -6.49 -7.85
C ALA A 59 -7.88 -6.29 -9.30
N GLY A 60 -7.55 -7.23 -10.20
CA GLY A 60 -8.05 -7.32 -11.57
C GLY A 60 -9.16 -8.37 -11.75
N HIS A 61 -9.51 -9.13 -10.71
CA HIS A 61 -10.34 -10.32 -10.84
C HIS A 61 -11.74 -10.01 -11.45
N PRO A 62 -12.32 -10.88 -12.30
CA PRO A 62 -13.63 -10.64 -12.93
C PRO A 62 -14.77 -10.44 -11.92
N ARG A 63 -14.81 -11.26 -10.86
CA ARG A 63 -15.75 -11.12 -9.74
C ARG A 63 -15.62 -9.75 -9.07
N ALA A 64 -16.65 -8.91 -9.22
CA ALA A 64 -16.67 -7.52 -8.75
C ALA A 64 -16.43 -7.39 -7.23
N ARG A 65 -17.00 -8.30 -6.43
CA ARG A 65 -16.81 -8.31 -4.97
C ARG A 65 -15.34 -8.50 -4.60
N LEU A 66 -14.68 -9.51 -5.16
CA LEU A 66 -13.29 -9.81 -4.87
C LEU A 66 -12.38 -8.67 -5.29
N ARG A 67 -12.50 -8.22 -6.54
CA ARG A 67 -11.78 -7.07 -7.07
C ARG A 67 -11.88 -5.86 -6.16
N ARG A 68 -13.10 -5.54 -5.73
CA ARG A 68 -13.34 -4.38 -4.88
C ARG A 68 -12.75 -4.56 -3.50
N THR A 69 -13.01 -5.68 -2.83
CA THR A 69 -12.49 -5.95 -1.49
C THR A 69 -10.96 -5.88 -1.49
N THR A 70 -10.28 -6.43 -2.51
CA THR A 70 -8.81 -6.35 -2.62
C THR A 70 -8.33 -4.90 -2.77
N ARG A 71 -8.96 -4.11 -3.65
CA ARG A 71 -8.57 -2.70 -3.82
C ARG A 71 -8.77 -1.89 -2.54
N GLN A 72 -9.86 -2.15 -1.81
CA GLN A 72 -10.12 -1.52 -0.53
C GLN A 72 -9.14 -1.97 0.56
N ALA A 73 -8.79 -3.25 0.58
CA ALA A 73 -7.80 -3.79 1.50
C ALA A 73 -6.44 -3.14 1.29
N LEU A 74 -5.96 -3.04 0.04
CA LEU A 74 -4.70 -2.35 -0.26
C LEU A 74 -4.75 -0.86 0.11
N ALA A 75 -5.83 -0.18 -0.25
CA ALA A 75 -5.99 1.25 0.06
C ALA A 75 -6.07 1.51 1.58
N GLY A 76 -6.72 0.61 2.33
CA GLY A 76 -6.75 0.66 3.80
C GLY A 76 -5.40 0.31 4.41
N PHE A 77 -4.70 -0.68 3.85
CA PHE A 77 -3.35 -1.05 4.25
C PHE A 77 -2.39 0.13 4.10
N ALA A 78 -2.45 0.89 3.00
CA ALA A 78 -1.63 2.09 2.82
C ALA A 78 -1.76 3.09 3.99
N VAL A 79 -2.99 3.34 4.46
CA VAL A 79 -3.25 4.26 5.57
C VAL A 79 -2.73 3.70 6.91
N ILE A 80 -2.99 2.42 7.17
CA ILE A 80 -2.52 1.74 8.38
C ILE A 80 -0.98 1.70 8.40
N HIS A 81 -0.37 1.41 7.25
CA HIS A 81 1.08 1.28 7.07
C HIS A 81 1.80 2.61 7.35
N ALA A 82 1.29 3.73 6.85
CA ALA A 82 1.83 5.04 7.22
C ALA A 82 1.72 5.31 8.73
N GLY A 83 0.66 4.85 9.40
CA GLY A 83 0.54 4.91 10.86
C GLY A 83 1.57 4.03 11.59
N LEU A 84 1.92 2.86 11.04
CA LEU A 84 2.99 2.02 11.56
C LEU A 84 4.35 2.69 11.42
N HIS A 85 4.63 3.30 10.27
CA HIS A 85 5.84 4.09 10.03
C HIS A 85 5.96 5.26 11.01
N TYR A 86 4.89 6.02 11.19
CA TYR A 86 4.84 7.09 12.18
C TYR A 86 5.13 6.59 13.60
N ARG A 87 4.60 5.42 13.99
CA ARG A 87 4.87 4.83 15.31
C ARG A 87 6.31 4.33 15.46
N LEU A 88 6.92 3.85 14.38
CA LEU A 88 8.27 3.28 14.37
C LEU A 88 9.37 4.31 14.09
N GLN A 89 9.02 5.58 13.85
CA GLN A 89 9.98 6.63 13.49
C GLN A 89 11.11 6.83 14.51
N GLU A 90 10.86 6.55 15.79
CA GLU A 90 11.85 6.66 16.87
C GLU A 90 12.65 5.36 17.08
N HIS A 91 12.34 4.30 16.34
CA HIS A 91 13.00 3.01 16.49
C HIS A 91 14.44 3.08 15.94
N PRO A 92 15.46 2.54 16.62
CA PRO A 92 16.87 2.67 16.22
C PRO A 92 17.23 2.00 14.88
N LEU A 93 16.33 1.18 14.34
CA LEU A 93 16.46 0.50 13.05
C LEU A 93 15.60 1.15 11.95
N TYR A 94 14.94 2.27 12.25
CA TYR A 94 14.16 3.04 11.29
C TYR A 94 15.11 3.93 10.48
N LEU A 95 15.04 3.83 9.15
CA LEU A 95 15.96 4.53 8.23
C LEU A 95 15.22 5.44 7.22
N PHE A 96 13.90 5.59 7.35
CA PHE A 96 13.07 6.36 6.39
C PHE A 96 13.06 7.87 6.72
N ASP A 97 14.24 8.45 6.90
CA ASP A 97 14.37 9.85 7.32
C ASP A 97 14.35 10.84 6.13
N SER A 98 14.53 10.32 4.91
CA SER A 98 14.62 11.14 3.71
C SER A 98 13.26 11.73 3.32
N LEU A 99 13.26 12.92 2.72
CA LEU A 99 12.05 13.55 2.18
C LEU A 99 11.35 12.66 1.14
N LEU A 100 12.13 11.91 0.35
CA LEU A 100 11.60 10.96 -0.63
C LEU A 100 10.85 9.82 0.06
N SER A 101 11.48 9.21 1.07
CA SER A 101 10.92 8.10 1.85
C SER A 101 9.59 8.50 2.52
N GLN A 102 9.61 9.61 3.27
CA GLN A 102 8.41 10.14 3.90
C GLN A 102 7.35 10.55 2.86
N GLY A 103 7.80 11.14 1.75
CA GLY A 103 6.95 11.48 0.62
C GLY A 103 6.22 10.27 0.05
N LEU A 104 6.92 9.16 -0.17
CA LEU A 104 6.33 7.91 -0.68
C LEU A 104 5.32 7.32 0.32
N ILE A 105 5.68 7.23 1.60
CA ILE A 105 4.81 6.70 2.67
C ILE A 105 3.51 7.52 2.76
N HIS A 106 3.63 8.85 2.88
CA HIS A 106 2.47 9.72 3.05
C HIS A 106 1.64 9.89 1.77
N ALA A 107 2.28 9.99 0.60
CA ALA A 107 1.57 10.06 -0.67
C ALA A 107 0.79 8.77 -0.93
N TRP A 108 1.36 7.61 -0.59
CA TRP A 108 0.68 6.33 -0.72
C TRP A 108 -0.56 6.27 0.18
N ALA A 109 -0.43 6.66 1.45
CA ALA A 109 -1.56 6.76 2.37
C ALA A 109 -2.64 7.74 1.88
N ALA A 110 -2.25 8.91 1.37
CA ALA A 110 -3.18 9.90 0.83
C ALA A 110 -3.93 9.37 -0.40
N ALA A 111 -3.24 8.65 -1.29
CA ALA A 111 -3.85 8.00 -2.45
C ALA A 111 -4.85 6.90 -2.03
N GLY A 112 -4.48 6.07 -1.05
CA GLY A 112 -5.36 5.05 -0.47
C GLY A 112 -6.60 5.64 0.18
N LEU A 113 -6.44 6.66 1.03
CA LEU A 113 -7.55 7.36 1.67
C LEU A 113 -8.49 8.00 0.63
N GLY A 114 -7.94 8.69 -0.36
CA GLY A 114 -8.72 9.28 -1.45
C GLY A 114 -9.52 8.24 -2.24
N TYR A 115 -8.93 7.06 -2.51
CA TYR A 115 -9.66 5.95 -3.12
C TYR A 115 -10.83 5.46 -2.26
N LEU A 116 -10.62 5.29 -0.94
CA LEU A 116 -11.64 4.82 -0.01
C LEU A 116 -12.81 5.81 0.10
N LEU A 117 -12.52 7.11 0.23
CA LEU A 117 -13.53 8.17 0.31
C LEU A 117 -14.40 8.20 -0.96
N LEU A 118 -13.76 8.12 -2.14
CA LEU A 118 -14.48 8.06 -3.41
C LEU A 118 -15.29 6.76 -3.56
N ASP A 119 -14.75 5.61 -3.13
CA ASP A 119 -15.50 4.35 -3.15
C ASP A 119 -16.72 4.39 -2.22
N LEU A 120 -16.61 4.99 -1.03
CA LEU A 120 -17.71 5.16 -0.08
C LEU A 120 -18.75 6.14 -0.62
N GLY A 121 -18.34 7.27 -1.21
CA GLY A 121 -19.24 8.24 -1.84
C GLY A 121 -20.11 7.62 -2.94
N THR A 122 -19.55 6.70 -3.73
CA THR A 122 -20.32 5.96 -4.74
C THR A 122 -21.33 4.96 -4.17
N ARG A 123 -21.29 4.65 -2.86
CA ARG A 123 -22.29 3.79 -2.18
C ARG A 123 -23.52 4.55 -1.70
N HIS A 124 -23.46 5.88 -1.57
CA HIS A 124 -24.54 6.64 -0.96
C HIS A 124 -25.67 6.90 -1.98
N PRO A 125 -26.93 6.51 -1.72
CA PRO A 125 -28.02 6.61 -2.70
C PRO A 125 -28.37 8.04 -3.15
N ARG A 126 -27.87 9.08 -2.48
CA ARG A 126 -28.10 10.50 -2.84
C ARG A 126 -27.50 10.89 -4.20
N PHE A 127 -26.50 10.16 -4.70
CA PHE A 127 -25.91 10.39 -6.03
C PHE A 127 -26.27 9.32 -7.07
N ALA A 128 -27.00 8.28 -6.69
CA ALA A 128 -27.48 7.24 -7.61
C ALA A 128 -28.65 7.72 -8.49
N ASN A 129 -29.36 8.78 -8.07
CA ASN A 129 -30.53 9.31 -8.77
C ASN A 129 -30.26 10.59 -9.59
N ALA A 130 -29.03 11.11 -9.62
CA ALA A 130 -28.72 12.34 -10.38
C ALA A 130 -28.50 12.11 -11.90
N HIS A 131 -28.51 10.85 -12.35
CA HIS A 131 -28.20 10.47 -13.74
C HIS A 131 -29.20 9.49 -14.36
N ARG A 132 -30.46 9.49 -13.90
CA ARG A 132 -31.54 8.84 -14.65
C ARG A 132 -32.33 9.93 -15.39
N PRO A 133 -32.30 9.99 -16.74
CA PRO A 133 -33.26 10.77 -17.49
C PRO A 133 -34.69 10.23 -17.31
#